data_AF-A0A968RZ32-F1
#
_entry.id   AF-A0A968RZ32-F1
#
_cell.length_a   1.000
_cell.length_b   1.000
_cell.length_c   1.000
_cell.angle_alpha   90.00
_cell.angle_beta   90.00
_cell.angle_gamma   90.00
#
_symmetry.space_group_name_H-M   'P 1'
#
loop_
_entity.id
_entity.type
_entity.pdbx_description
1 polymer ?
#
loop_
_entity_poly.entity_id
_entity_poly.type
_entity_poly.pdbx_seq_one_letter_code
_entity_poly.pdbx_strand_id
1 'polypeptide(L)'
;MAIICRNHKLLFLMVPGTGCSAIGKVLLEQFQGEWLPETNLYENGRRVVCQKHNDLKSLVQYNLLSRWELPLYLKFATVRNPFDRLATDYQRAVGGWTETYAQQLARRAAAATTEKERVTLERLSQKTQQKAEWARSLTFVDWLKYALKTESKRSPYDKLRQAIAALRSTYYMPRVYPLIYGADRVIRYESLESDFNKVLKDAGAIGRREWIEIPQKNPTLGKKPYQAYFSPEARALVEKYWGKELAYFGYGFEAAEAS
;
A
#
# COMPACT_ATOMS: atom_id res chain seq x y z
N MET A 1 -3.63 3.09 5.26
CA MET A 1 -4.34 3.18 6.55
C MET A 1 -3.33 3.87 7.45
N ALA A 2 -3.71 4.38 8.61
CA ALA A 2 -2.70 4.62 9.63
C ALA A 2 -3.02 3.77 10.85
N ILE A 3 -1.98 3.29 11.53
CA ILE A 3 -2.08 2.70 12.85
C ILE A 3 -1.25 3.54 13.79
N ILE A 4 -1.84 3.95 14.91
CA ILE A 4 -1.17 4.75 15.93
C ILE A 4 -0.99 3.92 17.19
N CYS A 5 0.21 3.89 17.75
CA CYS A 5 0.50 3.27 19.05
C CYS A 5 0.91 4.38 20.02
N ARG A 6 -0.05 4.89 20.79
CA ARG A 6 0.12 6.10 21.63
C ARG A 6 1.14 5.94 22.75
N ASN A 7 1.21 4.74 23.32
CA ASN A 7 2.13 4.39 24.41
C ASN A 7 3.58 4.30 23.93
N HIS A 8 3.77 3.87 22.68
CA HIS A 8 5.09 3.69 22.06
C HIS A 8 5.49 4.84 21.13
N LYS A 9 4.64 5.88 21.02
CA LYS A 9 4.86 7.03 20.13
C LYS A 9 5.17 6.61 18.70
N LEU A 10 4.44 5.62 18.17
CA LEU A 10 4.57 5.17 16.79
C LEU A 10 3.36 5.58 15.95
N LEU A 11 3.62 5.99 14.70
CA LEU A 11 2.59 6.16 13.67
C LEU A 11 2.98 5.42 12.39
N PHE A 12 2.29 4.33 12.10
CA PHE A 12 2.53 3.53 10.91
C PHE A 12 1.62 3.94 9.74
N LEU A 13 2.22 4.47 8.68
CA LEU A 13 1.55 4.81 7.42
C LEU A 13 1.49 3.55 6.53
N MET A 14 0.31 2.94 6.44
CA MET A 14 0.12 1.69 5.72
C MET A 14 -0.04 1.91 4.22
N VAL A 15 1.09 1.75 3.54
CA VAL A 15 1.21 1.70 2.09
C VAL A 15 0.63 0.36 1.56
N PRO A 16 -0.29 0.35 0.58
CA PRO A 16 -0.82 -0.91 0.06
C PRO A 16 0.25 -1.74 -0.65
N GLY A 17 0.19 -3.07 -0.49
CA GLY A 17 1.01 -4.01 -1.27
C GLY A 17 2.46 -4.20 -0.78
N THR A 18 2.82 -3.63 0.37
CA THR A 18 4.19 -3.59 0.91
C THR A 18 4.30 -4.28 2.27
N GLY A 19 3.55 -5.37 2.48
CA GLY A 19 3.53 -6.09 3.77
C GLY A 19 2.81 -5.37 4.92
N CYS A 20 2.13 -4.25 4.64
CA CYS A 20 1.53 -3.41 5.67
C CYS A 20 0.51 -4.15 6.56
N SER A 21 -0.24 -5.12 6.03
CA SER A 21 -1.21 -5.89 6.81
C SER A 21 -0.59 -6.82 7.84
N ALA A 22 0.66 -7.25 7.62
CA ALA A 22 1.38 -8.10 8.57
C ALA A 22 1.88 -7.25 9.75
N ILE A 23 2.57 -6.14 9.46
CA ILE A 23 2.97 -5.14 10.46
C ILE A 23 1.75 -4.64 11.24
N GLY A 24 0.69 -4.28 10.54
CA GLY A 24 -0.51 -3.76 11.18
C GLY A 24 -1.13 -4.74 12.16
N LYS A 25 -1.12 -6.05 11.86
CA LYS A 25 -1.58 -7.08 12.79
C LYS A 25 -0.75 -7.06 14.08
N VAL A 26 0.58 -7.06 13.96
CA VAL A 26 1.49 -7.03 15.11
C VAL A 26 1.27 -5.78 15.96
N LEU A 27 1.16 -4.60 15.34
CA LEU A 27 0.95 -3.35 16.07
C LEU A 27 -0.37 -3.36 16.85
N LEU A 28 -1.46 -3.85 16.25
CA LEU A 28 -2.78 -3.93 16.90
C LEU A 28 -2.76 -4.94 18.06
N GLU A 29 -2.15 -6.11 17.87
CA GLU A 29 -2.21 -7.22 18.83
C GLU A 29 -1.20 -7.09 19.97
N GLN A 30 -0.02 -6.52 19.71
CA GLN A 30 1.10 -6.52 20.66
C GLN A 30 1.48 -5.12 21.18
N PHE A 31 1.17 -4.06 20.43
CA PHE A 31 1.60 -2.68 20.74
C PHE A 31 0.42 -1.73 21.00
N GLN A 32 -0.76 -2.27 21.31
CA GLN A 32 -1.98 -1.50 21.56
C GLN A 32 -2.25 -0.47 20.45
N GLY A 33 -1.98 -0.89 19.21
CA GLY A 33 -2.22 -0.06 18.04
C GLY A 33 -3.71 0.17 17.84
N GLU A 34 -4.05 1.37 17.38
CA GLU A 34 -5.41 1.77 17.02
C GLU A 34 -5.47 2.17 15.56
N TRP A 35 -6.59 1.86 14.89
CA TRP A 35 -6.85 2.34 13.54
C TRP A 35 -7.06 3.86 13.53
N LEU A 36 -6.44 4.54 12.57
CA LEU A 36 -6.58 5.99 12.39
C LEU A 36 -6.98 6.34 10.94
N PRO A 37 -8.25 6.74 10.68
CA PRO A 37 -9.38 6.73 11.62
C PRO A 37 -9.91 5.32 11.91
N GLU A 38 -10.64 5.17 13.02
CA GLU A 38 -11.26 3.89 13.42
C GLU A 38 -12.29 3.42 12.39
N THR A 39 -13.07 4.34 11.82
CA THR A 39 -14.08 4.07 10.79
C THR A 39 -13.98 5.09 9.65
N ASN A 40 -14.73 4.87 8.56
CA ASN A 40 -14.81 5.86 7.49
C ASN A 40 -15.48 7.14 8.00
N LEU A 41 -14.90 8.30 7.72
CA LEU A 41 -15.51 9.60 8.01
C LEU A 41 -16.35 10.08 6.83
N TYR A 42 -17.50 10.67 7.13
CA TYR A 42 -18.44 11.22 6.16
C TYR A 42 -18.77 12.67 6.52
N GLU A 43 -18.79 13.55 5.52
CA GLU A 43 -19.34 14.91 5.62
C GLU A 43 -20.43 15.05 4.55
N ASN A 44 -21.61 15.55 4.94
CA ASN A 44 -22.74 15.76 4.03
C ASN A 44 -23.10 14.51 3.19
N GLY A 45 -23.05 13.32 3.82
CA GLY A 45 -23.32 12.04 3.16
C GLY A 45 -22.25 11.57 2.16
N ARG A 46 -21.16 12.34 1.99
CA ARG A 46 -20.01 11.96 1.15
C ARG A 46 -18.88 11.49 2.04
N ARG A 47 -18.25 10.38 1.66
CA ARG A 47 -17.08 9.86 2.37
C ARG A 47 -15.89 10.79 2.14
N VAL A 48 -15.36 11.37 3.20
CA VAL A 48 -14.24 12.33 3.16
C VAL A 48 -12.91 11.71 3.55
N VAL A 49 -12.92 10.78 4.51
CA VAL A 49 -11.73 10.02 4.91
C VAL A 49 -12.09 8.55 4.94
N CYS A 50 -11.29 7.73 4.29
CA CYS A 50 -11.46 6.29 4.38
C CYS A 50 -10.75 5.79 5.64
N GLN A 51 -11.28 4.76 6.29
CA GLN A 51 -10.53 3.98 7.29
C GLN A 51 -9.21 3.48 6.70
N LYS A 52 -9.18 3.26 5.37
CA LYS A 52 -8.02 2.75 4.64
C LYS A 52 -7.30 3.77 3.76
N HIS A 53 -5.97 3.63 3.73
CA HIS A 53 -5.00 4.34 2.88
C HIS A 53 -5.00 5.88 2.97
N ASN A 54 -4.91 6.39 4.20
CA ASN A 54 -4.78 7.83 4.49
C ASN A 54 -3.36 8.36 4.32
N ASP A 55 -3.25 9.59 3.82
CA ASP A 55 -2.03 10.39 3.89
C ASP A 55 -2.02 11.23 5.18
N LEU A 56 -0.83 11.69 5.58
CA LEU A 56 -0.64 12.44 6.82
C LEU A 56 -1.43 13.76 6.85
N LYS A 57 -1.60 14.38 5.67
CA LYS A 57 -2.35 15.63 5.52
C LYS A 57 -3.81 15.40 5.89
N SER A 58 -4.43 14.31 5.43
CA SER A 58 -5.81 13.96 5.76
C SER A 58 -5.99 13.74 7.26
N LEU A 59 -5.05 13.08 7.93
CA LEU A 59 -5.14 12.85 9.38
C LEU A 59 -5.20 14.17 10.17
N VAL A 60 -4.39 15.15 9.77
CA VAL A 60 -4.37 16.48 10.38
C VAL A 60 -5.59 17.32 9.98
N GLN A 61 -5.95 17.32 8.69
CA GLN A 61 -7.05 18.13 8.16
C GLN A 61 -8.39 17.78 8.80
N TYR A 62 -8.63 16.50 9.08
CA TYR A 62 -9.86 16.01 9.70
C TYR A 62 -9.73 15.81 11.22
N ASN A 63 -8.74 16.47 11.83
CA ASN A 63 -8.53 16.51 13.28
C ASN A 63 -8.43 15.13 13.97
N LEU A 64 -7.96 14.11 13.23
CA LEU A 64 -7.67 12.78 13.77
C LEU A 64 -6.35 12.76 14.54
N LEU A 65 -5.44 13.66 14.17
CA LEU A 65 -4.21 13.91 14.90
C LEU A 65 -3.90 15.41 14.82
N SER A 66 -3.63 16.04 15.97
CA SER A 66 -3.34 17.48 15.96
C SER A 66 -1.95 17.76 15.37
N ARG A 67 -1.74 18.97 14.83
CA ARG A 67 -0.43 19.41 14.33
C ARG A 67 0.66 19.44 15.41
N TRP A 68 0.26 19.57 16.67
CA TRP A 68 1.15 19.62 17.82
C TRP A 68 1.50 18.23 18.35
N GLU A 69 0.59 17.28 18.17
CA GLU A 69 0.78 15.90 18.58
C GLU A 69 1.60 15.11 17.57
N LEU A 70 1.42 15.39 16.28
CA LEU A 70 2.10 14.69 15.17
C LEU A 70 3.64 14.62 15.29
N PRO A 71 4.36 15.67 15.73
CA PRO A 71 5.81 15.61 15.96
C PRO A 71 6.23 14.64 17.05
N LEU A 72 5.34 14.29 17.99
CA LEU A 72 5.66 13.40 19.12
C LEU A 72 5.79 11.93 18.70
N TYR A 73 5.33 11.56 17.50
CA TYR A 73 5.36 10.19 17.01
C TYR A 73 6.53 9.97 16.06
N LEU A 74 7.22 8.84 16.16
CA LEU A 74 8.04 8.30 15.09
C LEU A 74 7.11 7.76 14.00
N LYS A 75 7.10 8.42 12.84
CA LYS A 75 6.29 8.07 11.68
C LYS A 75 7.09 7.13 10.79
N PHE A 76 6.51 6.00 10.41
CA PHE A 76 7.18 5.09 9.47
C PHE A 76 6.23 4.52 8.44
N ALA A 77 6.78 4.10 7.30
CA ALA A 77 6.04 3.53 6.18
C ALA A 77 6.82 2.37 5.54
N THR A 78 6.13 1.49 4.83
CA THR A 78 6.75 0.36 4.12
C THR A 78 6.76 0.59 2.61
N VAL A 79 7.89 0.31 1.96
CA VAL A 79 8.03 0.25 0.50
C VAL A 79 8.35 -1.17 0.06
N ARG A 80 8.37 -1.42 -1.25
CA ARG A 80 8.72 -2.70 -1.86
C ARG A 80 9.49 -2.42 -3.15
N ASN A 81 10.20 -3.40 -3.67
CA ASN A 81 10.72 -3.34 -5.03
C ASN A 81 9.54 -3.08 -6.01
N PRO A 82 9.55 -1.99 -6.80
CA PRO A 82 8.44 -1.68 -7.71
C PRO A 82 8.18 -2.76 -8.76
N PHE A 83 9.21 -3.48 -9.23
CA PHE A 83 9.04 -4.61 -10.14
C PHE A 83 8.26 -5.75 -9.47
N ASP A 84 8.66 -6.10 -8.25
CA ASP A 84 8.04 -7.15 -7.46
C ASP A 84 6.60 -6.81 -7.05
N ARG A 85 6.34 -5.52 -6.77
CA ARG A 85 5.00 -5.00 -6.55
C ARG A 85 4.11 -5.18 -7.78
N LEU A 86 4.56 -4.77 -8.97
CA LEU A 86 3.80 -4.91 -10.22
C LEU A 86 3.47 -6.38 -10.52
N ALA A 87 4.45 -7.28 -10.37
CA ALA A 87 4.21 -8.71 -10.54
C ALA A 87 3.18 -9.24 -9.53
N THR A 88 3.23 -8.78 -8.27
CA THR A 88 2.23 -9.12 -7.25
C THR A 88 0.84 -8.60 -7.61
N ASP A 89 0.74 -7.37 -8.09
CA ASP A 89 -0.54 -6.76 -8.47
C ASP A 89 -1.15 -7.45 -9.70
N TYR A 90 -0.32 -7.83 -10.69
CA TYR A 90 -0.76 -8.66 -11.81
C TYR A 90 -1.25 -10.02 -11.32
N GLN A 91 -0.47 -10.73 -10.51
CA GLN A 91 -0.84 -12.05 -10.00
C GLN A 91 -2.14 -11.98 -9.17
N ARG A 92 -2.38 -10.91 -8.42
CA ARG A 92 -3.66 -10.71 -7.73
C ARG A 92 -4.80 -10.49 -8.72
N ALA A 93 -4.57 -9.71 -9.77
CA ALA A 93 -5.57 -9.43 -10.79
C ALA A 93 -5.98 -10.70 -11.57
N VAL A 94 -5.03 -11.56 -11.93
CA VAL A 94 -5.31 -12.78 -12.71
C VAL A 94 -5.58 -14.02 -11.85
N GLY A 95 -5.06 -14.04 -10.62
CA GLY A 95 -5.13 -15.19 -9.72
C GLY A 95 -6.43 -15.32 -8.94
N GLY A 96 -6.51 -16.36 -8.12
CA GLY A 96 -7.70 -16.69 -7.33
C GLY A 96 -8.06 -15.68 -6.24
N TRP A 97 -7.19 -14.71 -5.92
CA TRP A 97 -7.49 -13.69 -4.91
C TRP A 97 -8.66 -12.79 -5.34
N THR A 98 -8.64 -12.28 -6.57
CA THR A 98 -9.71 -11.40 -7.07
C THR A 98 -11.02 -12.15 -7.20
N GLU A 99 -10.96 -13.41 -7.61
CA GLU A 99 -12.11 -14.30 -7.70
C GLU A 99 -12.72 -14.62 -6.33
N THR A 100 -11.88 -14.98 -5.35
CA THR A 100 -12.30 -15.17 -3.95
C THR A 100 -12.94 -13.90 -3.40
N TYR A 101 -12.37 -12.73 -3.70
CA TYR A 101 -12.93 -11.45 -3.26
C TYR A 101 -14.29 -11.17 -3.90
N ALA A 102 -14.46 -11.43 -5.21
CA ALA A 102 -15.76 -11.32 -5.87
C ALA A 102 -16.79 -12.27 -5.24
N GLN A 103 -16.42 -13.52 -4.97
CA GLN A 103 -17.29 -14.48 -4.29
C GLN A 103 -17.69 -14.00 -2.89
N GLN A 104 -16.77 -13.40 -2.12
CA GLN A 104 -17.09 -12.80 -0.82
C GLN A 104 -18.08 -11.64 -0.96
N LEU A 105 -17.94 -10.78 -1.97
CA LEU A 105 -18.89 -9.70 -2.24
C LEU A 105 -20.27 -10.25 -2.60
N ALA A 106 -20.34 -11.29 -3.43
CA ALA A 106 -21.61 -11.96 -3.76
C ALA A 106 -22.28 -12.57 -2.53
N ARG A 107 -21.52 -13.27 -1.67
CA ARG A 107 -22.04 -13.82 -0.40
C ARG A 107 -22.58 -12.73 0.52
N ARG A 108 -21.86 -11.61 0.64
CA ARG A 108 -22.32 -10.45 1.42
C ARG A 108 -23.56 -9.80 0.83
N ALA A 109 -23.68 -9.75 -0.49
CA ALA A 109 -24.88 -9.24 -1.15
C ALA A 109 -26.09 -10.12 -0.84
N ALA A 110 -25.92 -11.44 -0.86
CA ALA A 110 -26.98 -12.39 -0.50
C ALA A 110 -27.42 -12.26 0.97
N ALA A 111 -26.52 -11.85 1.86
CA ALA A 111 -26.79 -11.60 3.28
C ALA A 111 -27.17 -10.15 3.60
N ALA A 112 -27.31 -9.26 2.61
CA ALA A 112 -27.57 -7.85 2.83
C ALA A 112 -29.02 -7.64 3.30
N THR A 113 -29.20 -6.76 4.29
CA THR A 113 -30.53 -6.46 4.87
C THR A 113 -31.26 -5.34 4.14
N THR A 114 -30.57 -4.60 3.26
CA THR A 114 -31.16 -3.50 2.48
C THR A 114 -30.93 -3.71 0.99
N GLU A 115 -31.93 -3.33 0.18
CA GLU A 115 -31.86 -3.43 -1.27
C GLU A 115 -30.69 -2.61 -1.85
N LYS A 116 -30.48 -1.41 -1.30
CA LYS A 116 -29.40 -0.52 -1.71
C LYS A 116 -28.03 -1.16 -1.49
N GLU A 117 -27.82 -1.80 -0.35
CA GLU A 117 -26.57 -2.51 -0.07
C GLU A 117 -26.39 -3.71 -0.99
N ARG A 118 -27.44 -4.54 -1.16
CA ARG A 118 -27.44 -5.70 -2.07
C ARG A 118 -27.01 -5.31 -3.49
N VAL A 119 -27.72 -4.37 -4.11
CA VAL A 119 -27.43 -3.90 -5.48
C VAL A 119 -26.01 -3.33 -5.59
N THR A 120 -25.55 -2.62 -4.56
CA THR A 120 -24.19 -2.06 -4.55
C THR A 120 -23.14 -3.18 -4.52
N LEU A 121 -23.31 -4.18 -3.65
CA LEU A 121 -22.37 -5.29 -3.51
C LEU A 121 -22.37 -6.21 -4.73
N GLU A 122 -23.53 -6.47 -5.35
CA GLU A 122 -23.64 -7.24 -6.60
C GLU A 122 -22.90 -6.56 -7.75
N ARG A 123 -23.13 -5.26 -7.94
CA ARG A 123 -22.41 -4.49 -8.97
C ARG A 123 -20.91 -4.49 -8.75
N LEU A 124 -20.46 -4.40 -7.49
CA LEU A 124 -19.03 -4.49 -7.15
C LEU A 124 -18.47 -5.88 -7.42
N SER A 125 -19.22 -6.93 -7.09
CA SER A 125 -18.85 -8.32 -7.39
C SER A 125 -18.67 -8.54 -8.90
N GLN A 126 -19.67 -8.18 -9.71
CA GLN A 126 -19.65 -8.32 -11.17
C GLN A 126 -18.49 -7.54 -11.80
N LYS A 127 -18.28 -6.28 -11.39
CA LYS A 127 -17.15 -5.48 -11.87
C LYS A 127 -15.80 -6.11 -11.51
N THR A 128 -15.71 -6.73 -10.33
CA THR A 128 -14.49 -7.41 -9.88
C THR A 128 -14.21 -8.65 -10.73
N GLN A 129 -15.24 -9.43 -11.08
CA GLN A 129 -15.13 -10.58 -11.98
C GLN A 129 -14.70 -10.17 -13.39
N GLN A 130 -15.39 -9.19 -13.98
CA GLN A 130 -15.05 -8.67 -15.31
C GLN A 130 -13.62 -8.16 -15.37
N LYS A 131 -13.14 -7.49 -14.31
CA LYS A 131 -11.75 -7.02 -14.23
C LYS A 131 -10.76 -8.18 -14.16
N ALA A 132 -11.09 -9.27 -13.47
CA ALA A 132 -10.24 -10.47 -13.42
C ALA A 132 -10.17 -11.16 -14.78
N GLU A 133 -11.32 -11.34 -15.44
CA GLU A 133 -11.40 -11.91 -16.79
C GLU A 133 -10.62 -11.07 -17.81
N TRP A 134 -10.80 -9.75 -17.77
CA TRP A 134 -10.04 -8.81 -18.59
C TRP A 134 -8.53 -8.86 -18.30
N ALA A 135 -8.12 -8.99 -17.03
CA ALA A 135 -6.70 -9.13 -16.72
C ALA A 135 -6.12 -10.46 -17.22
N ARG A 136 -6.91 -11.55 -17.16
CA ARG A 136 -6.52 -12.89 -17.65
C ARG A 136 -6.42 -12.96 -19.18
N SER A 137 -7.16 -12.12 -19.91
CA SER A 137 -7.06 -12.05 -21.37
C SER A 137 -5.83 -11.29 -21.86
N LEU A 138 -5.04 -10.69 -20.96
CA LEU A 138 -3.84 -9.92 -21.29
C LEU A 138 -2.56 -10.66 -20.91
N THR A 139 -1.53 -10.47 -21.74
CA THR A 139 -0.16 -10.76 -21.33
C THR A 139 0.26 -9.82 -20.19
N PHE A 140 1.32 -10.18 -19.45
CA PHE A 140 1.86 -9.31 -18.40
C PHE A 140 2.25 -7.92 -18.94
N VAL A 141 2.90 -7.86 -20.11
CA VAL A 141 3.36 -6.59 -20.69
C VAL A 141 2.18 -5.70 -21.12
N ASP A 142 1.10 -6.28 -21.65
CA ASP A 142 -0.09 -5.51 -22.04
C ASP A 142 -0.86 -5.00 -20.82
N TRP A 143 -1.00 -5.84 -19.79
CA TRP A 143 -1.54 -5.42 -18.51
C TRP A 143 -0.68 -4.31 -17.87
N LEU A 144 0.65 -4.43 -17.94
CA LEU A 144 1.59 -3.44 -17.40
C LEU A 144 1.45 -2.09 -18.09
N LYS A 145 1.34 -2.07 -19.42
CA LYS A 145 1.08 -0.83 -20.19
C LYS A 145 -0.19 -0.14 -19.70
N TYR A 146 -1.25 -0.89 -19.42
CA TYR A 146 -2.47 -0.35 -18.82
C TYR A 146 -2.25 0.16 -17.39
N ALA A 147 -1.59 -0.62 -16.54
CA ALA A 147 -1.31 -0.25 -15.15
C ALA A 147 -0.55 1.08 -15.07
N LEU A 148 0.54 1.23 -15.84
CA LEU A 148 1.34 2.46 -15.88
C LEU A 148 0.53 3.64 -16.44
N LYS A 149 -0.30 3.42 -17.47
CA LYS A 149 -1.19 4.46 -18.03
C LYS A 149 -2.28 4.89 -17.04
N THR A 150 -2.80 4.00 -16.20
CA THR A 150 -3.77 4.39 -15.17
C THR A 150 -3.10 5.17 -14.04
N GLU A 151 -1.87 4.80 -13.66
CA GLU A 151 -1.07 5.60 -12.73
C GLU A 151 -0.68 6.98 -13.30
N SER A 152 -0.48 7.08 -14.62
CA SER A 152 -0.19 8.35 -15.31
C SER A 152 -1.34 9.34 -15.30
N LYS A 153 -2.57 8.85 -15.19
CA LYS A 153 -3.80 9.64 -15.27
C LYS A 153 -4.22 10.28 -13.94
N ARG A 154 -3.38 10.25 -12.90
CA ARG A 154 -3.70 10.89 -11.62
C ARG A 154 -3.83 12.43 -11.75
N SER A 155 -4.68 12.98 -10.88
CA SER A 155 -5.29 14.32 -10.90
C SER A 155 -4.31 15.48 -11.17
N PRO A 156 -4.77 16.60 -11.79
CA PRO A 156 -4.02 17.88 -11.82
C PRO A 156 -3.43 18.29 -10.47
N TYR A 157 -4.07 17.88 -9.38
CA TYR A 157 -3.60 18.09 -8.01
C TYR A 157 -2.24 17.42 -7.71
N ASP A 158 -1.94 16.27 -8.32
CA ASP A 158 -0.64 15.58 -8.15
C ASP A 158 0.49 16.27 -8.91
N LYS A 159 0.18 16.92 -10.05
CA LYS A 159 1.12 17.78 -10.76
C LYS A 159 1.44 19.03 -9.94
N LEU A 160 0.41 19.65 -9.35
CA LEU A 160 0.56 20.80 -8.46
C LEU A 160 1.34 20.46 -7.19
N ARG A 161 1.06 19.31 -6.55
CA ARG A 161 1.84 18.83 -5.39
C ARG A 161 3.32 18.64 -5.73
N GLN A 162 3.64 18.07 -6.88
CA GLN A 162 5.03 17.89 -7.33
C GLN A 162 5.73 19.23 -7.57
N ALA A 163 5.04 20.20 -8.19
CA ALA A 163 5.59 21.53 -8.39
C ALA A 163 5.86 22.25 -7.06
N ILE A 164 4.93 22.16 -6.09
CA ILE A 164 5.10 22.75 -4.76
C ILE A 164 6.25 22.07 -3.98
N ALA A 165 6.36 20.75 -4.04
CA ALA A 165 7.46 20.02 -3.39
C ALA A 165 8.83 20.38 -3.97
N ALA A 166 8.91 20.50 -5.31
CA ALA A 166 10.12 20.94 -6.00
C ALA A 166 10.49 22.39 -5.65
N LEU A 167 9.51 23.31 -5.58
CA LEU A 167 9.71 24.72 -5.24
C LEU A 167 10.12 24.92 -3.77
N ARG A 168 9.70 24.05 -2.86
CA ARG A 168 10.04 24.14 -1.43
C ARG A 168 11.40 23.53 -1.07
N SER A 169 12.17 23.02 -2.03
CA SER A 169 13.41 22.25 -1.80
C SER A 169 13.23 21.05 -0.84
N THR A 170 11.98 20.66 -0.58
CA THR A 170 11.62 19.61 0.37
C THR A 170 11.30 18.35 -0.41
N TYR A 171 12.28 17.44 -0.48
CA TYR A 171 12.17 16.02 -0.84
C TYR A 171 11.40 15.67 -2.13
N TYR A 172 12.02 14.87 -3.00
CA TYR A 172 11.35 14.23 -4.12
C TYR A 172 10.15 13.40 -3.63
N MET A 173 8.97 13.56 -4.25
CA MET A 173 7.75 12.80 -3.95
C MET A 173 7.62 11.59 -4.87
N PRO A 174 7.85 10.36 -4.41
CA PRO A 174 7.79 9.19 -5.28
C PRO A 174 6.35 8.86 -5.66
N ARG A 175 6.07 8.68 -6.96
CA ARG A 175 4.69 8.44 -7.44
C ARG A 175 4.18 7.03 -7.09
N VAL A 176 5.10 6.08 -6.96
CA VAL A 176 4.82 4.67 -6.66
C VAL A 176 4.24 4.49 -5.25
N TYR A 177 4.69 5.31 -4.28
CA TYR A 177 4.31 5.20 -2.87
C TYR A 177 3.92 6.56 -2.26
N PRO A 178 2.80 7.16 -2.68
CA PRO A 178 2.45 8.54 -2.26
C PRO A 178 2.17 8.68 -0.76
N LEU A 179 1.86 7.58 -0.06
CA LEU A 179 1.52 7.59 1.37
C LEU A 179 2.73 7.67 2.29
N ILE A 180 3.96 7.61 1.77
CA ILE A 180 5.17 7.73 2.60
C ILE A 180 5.46 9.18 3.00
N TYR A 181 4.75 10.15 2.41
CA TYR A 181 5.03 11.55 2.66
C TYR A 181 4.84 11.90 4.15
N GLY A 182 5.90 12.43 4.75
CA GLY A 182 5.93 12.77 6.17
C GLY A 182 6.32 11.60 7.09
N ALA A 183 6.73 10.45 6.56
CA ALA A 183 7.38 9.41 7.35
C ALA A 183 8.83 9.81 7.69
N ASP A 184 9.25 9.56 8.94
CA ASP A 184 10.63 9.73 9.40
C ASP A 184 11.51 8.52 9.03
N ARG A 185 10.88 7.35 8.84
CA ARG A 185 11.52 6.09 8.47
C ARG A 185 10.75 5.41 7.34
N VAL A 186 11.47 4.91 6.35
CA VAL A 186 10.93 4.08 5.28
C VAL A 186 11.62 2.74 5.35
N ILE A 187 10.85 1.67 5.57
CA ILE A 187 11.35 0.30 5.71
C ILE A 187 11.01 -0.52 4.47
N ARG A 188 11.80 -1.55 4.15
CA ARG A 188 11.64 -2.33 2.92
C ARG A 188 10.86 -3.60 3.17
N TYR A 189 10.11 -4.06 2.18
CA TYR A 189 9.38 -5.32 2.25
C TYR A 189 10.32 -6.53 2.26
N GLU A 190 11.44 -6.40 1.57
CA GLU A 190 12.48 -7.42 1.39
C GLU A 190 13.23 -7.70 2.70
N SER A 191 13.35 -6.69 3.58
CA SER A 191 13.98 -6.77 4.90
C SER A 191 12.98 -6.45 6.03
N LEU A 192 11.68 -6.69 5.79
CA LEU A 192 10.57 -6.15 6.59
C LEU A 192 10.70 -6.41 8.08
N GLU A 193 11.02 -7.64 8.48
CA GLU A 193 11.14 -8.02 9.88
C GLU A 193 12.31 -7.30 10.57
N SER A 194 13.49 -7.31 9.93
CA SER A 194 14.67 -6.66 10.48
C SER A 194 14.52 -5.15 10.59
N ASP A 195 13.97 -4.50 9.56
CA ASP A 195 13.76 -3.06 9.56
C ASP A 195 12.67 -2.65 10.55
N PHE A 196 11.61 -3.45 10.68
CA PHE A 196 10.56 -3.20 11.66
C PHE A 196 11.09 -3.30 13.09
N ASN A 197 11.87 -4.33 13.40
CA ASN A 197 12.53 -4.46 14.70
C ASN A 197 13.47 -3.28 14.99
N LYS A 198 14.17 -2.76 13.97
CA LYS A 198 14.97 -1.54 14.12
C LYS A 198 14.11 -0.33 14.47
N VAL A 199 12.98 -0.14 13.78
CA VAL A 199 12.03 0.95 14.10
C VAL A 199 11.51 0.84 15.54
N LEU A 200 11.14 -0.36 15.99
CA LEU A 200 10.66 -0.58 17.36
C LEU A 200 11.75 -0.25 18.40
N LYS A 201 13.00 -0.65 18.15
CA LYS A 201 14.15 -0.34 19.03
C LYS A 201 14.46 1.14 19.07
N ASP A 202 14.49 1.80 17.91
CA ASP A 202 14.74 3.24 17.80
C ASP A 202 13.67 4.06 18.51
N ALA A 203 12.41 3.58 18.51
CA ALA A 203 11.31 4.19 19.25
C ALA A 203 11.30 3.87 20.75
N GLY A 204 12.17 2.97 21.22
CA GLY A 204 12.13 2.44 22.59
C GLY A 204 10.89 1.59 22.88
N ALA A 205 10.20 1.10 21.85
CA ALA A 205 9.02 0.26 21.99
C ALA A 205 9.37 -1.17 22.46
N ILE A 206 10.58 -1.63 22.15
CA ILE A 206 11.14 -2.90 22.60
C ILE A 206 12.59 -2.71 23.08
N GLY A 207 13.07 -3.62 23.92
CA GLY A 207 14.45 -3.66 24.39
C GLY A 207 15.46 -3.97 23.27
N ARG A 208 16.73 -3.57 23.46
CA ARG A 208 17.80 -3.80 22.45
C ARG A 208 17.98 -5.28 22.06
N ARG A 209 17.77 -6.19 23.01
CA ARG A 209 17.89 -7.65 22.85
C ARG A 209 16.58 -8.33 22.44
N GLU A 210 15.47 -7.61 22.44
CA GLU A 210 14.17 -8.17 22.04
C GLU A 210 14.05 -8.26 20.52
N TRP A 211 13.18 -9.16 20.08
CA TRP A 211 12.85 -9.38 18.67
C TRP A 211 11.38 -9.73 18.53
N ILE A 212 10.73 -9.10 17.56
CA ILE A 212 9.33 -9.33 17.22
C ILE A 212 9.27 -10.00 15.87
N GLU A 213 8.75 -11.22 15.86
CA GLU A 213 8.51 -11.96 14.61
C GLU A 213 7.28 -11.41 13.91
N ILE A 214 7.39 -11.25 12.59
CA ILE A 214 6.23 -10.88 11.79
C ILE A 214 5.56 -12.16 11.32
N PRO A 215 4.25 -12.38 11.62
CA PRO A 215 3.56 -13.55 11.14
C PRO A 215 3.57 -13.60 9.61
N GLN A 216 4.15 -14.67 9.07
CA GLN A 216 4.12 -15.00 7.65
C GLN A 216 2.65 -15.06 7.20
N LYS A 217 2.20 -14.08 6.40
CA LYS A 217 0.82 -14.05 5.88
C LYS A 217 0.82 -14.27 4.38
N ASN A 218 0.16 -15.37 3.99
CA ASN A 218 -0.37 -15.70 2.66
C ASN A 218 0.52 -15.22 1.49
N PRO A 219 1.55 -16.00 1.11
CA PRO A 219 2.19 -15.80 -0.19
C PRO A 219 1.12 -15.72 -1.28
N THR A 220 1.31 -14.85 -2.26
CA THR A 220 0.37 -14.75 -3.37
C THR A 220 0.43 -16.08 -4.13
N LEU A 221 -0.64 -16.87 -4.06
CA LEU A 221 -0.68 -18.23 -4.59
C LEU A 221 -0.35 -18.23 -6.09
N GLY A 222 0.52 -19.16 -6.50
CA GLY A 222 0.96 -19.33 -7.89
C GLY A 222 1.85 -18.20 -8.41
N LYS A 223 2.32 -17.28 -7.54
CA LYS A 223 3.25 -16.21 -7.93
C LYS A 223 4.64 -16.79 -8.17
N LYS A 224 5.19 -16.57 -9.36
CA LYS A 224 6.60 -16.87 -9.68
C LYS A 224 7.51 -15.77 -9.11
N PRO A 225 8.84 -15.97 -9.04
CA PRO A 225 9.77 -14.86 -8.87
C PRO A 225 9.44 -13.74 -9.87
N TYR A 226 9.51 -12.48 -9.43
CA TYR A 226 8.99 -11.37 -10.25
C TYR A 226 9.69 -11.29 -11.60
N GLN A 227 10.97 -11.65 -11.66
CA GLN A 227 11.80 -11.68 -12.86
C GLN A 227 11.16 -12.49 -13.98
N ALA A 228 10.47 -13.60 -13.66
CA ALA A 228 9.83 -14.47 -14.63
C ALA A 228 8.65 -13.81 -15.38
N TYR A 229 8.14 -12.68 -14.89
CA TYR A 229 7.09 -11.91 -15.56
C TYR A 229 7.66 -10.90 -16.56
N PHE A 230 8.91 -10.45 -16.40
CA PHE A 230 9.46 -9.33 -17.14
C PHE A 230 10.24 -9.77 -18.37
N SER A 231 9.69 -9.48 -19.56
CA SER A 231 10.47 -9.41 -20.79
C SER A 231 11.38 -8.17 -20.79
N PRO A 232 12.39 -8.09 -21.69
CA PRO A 232 13.20 -6.88 -21.86
C PRO A 232 12.35 -5.63 -22.12
N GLU A 233 11.26 -5.75 -22.89
CA GLU A 233 10.30 -4.66 -23.12
C GLU A 233 9.60 -4.24 -21.83
N ALA A 234 9.04 -5.19 -21.07
CA ALA A 234 8.34 -4.89 -19.82
C ALA A 234 9.27 -4.21 -18.80
N ARG A 235 10.52 -4.66 -18.72
CA ARG A 235 11.54 -4.04 -17.88
C ARG A 235 11.81 -2.59 -18.30
N ALA A 236 12.09 -2.36 -19.58
CA ALA A 236 12.37 -1.03 -20.12
C ALA A 236 11.20 -0.05 -19.89
N LEU A 237 9.95 -0.53 -19.94
CA LEU A 237 8.78 0.28 -19.61
C LEU A 237 8.81 0.78 -18.15
N VAL A 238 9.10 -0.09 -17.19
CA VAL A 238 9.17 0.29 -15.77
C VAL A 238 10.34 1.23 -15.52
N GLU A 239 11.53 0.94 -16.05
CA GLU A 239 12.71 1.79 -15.90
C GLU A 239 12.48 3.20 -16.48
N LYS A 240 11.83 3.28 -17.65
CA LYS A 240 11.45 4.56 -18.25
C LYS A 240 10.43 5.32 -17.40
N TYR A 241 9.44 4.61 -16.85
CA TYR A 241 8.29 5.24 -16.21
C TYR A 241 8.55 5.61 -14.74
N TRP A 242 9.36 4.81 -14.04
CA TRP A 242 9.69 4.96 -12.62
C TRP A 242 11.18 5.11 -12.33
N GLY A 243 12.01 5.46 -13.32
CA GLY A 243 13.47 5.56 -13.14
C GLY A 243 13.89 6.48 -11.98
N LYS A 244 13.14 7.57 -11.74
CA LYS A 244 13.38 8.47 -10.59
C LYS A 244 13.04 7.81 -9.26
N GLU A 245 11.93 7.09 -9.18
CA GLU A 245 11.51 6.34 -7.99
C GLU A 245 12.46 5.18 -7.69
N LEU A 246 12.87 4.44 -8.72
CA LEU A 246 13.85 3.37 -8.61
C LEU A 246 15.17 3.90 -8.04
N ALA A 247 15.68 5.00 -8.59
CA ALA A 247 16.88 5.66 -8.08
C ALA A 247 16.70 6.17 -6.64
N TYR A 248 15.57 6.81 -6.33
CA TYR A 248 15.29 7.35 -5.00
C TYR A 248 15.31 6.28 -3.90
N PHE A 249 14.75 5.10 -4.18
CA PHE A 249 14.75 4.00 -3.20
C PHE A 249 15.95 3.06 -3.33
N GLY A 250 16.80 3.22 -4.34
CA GLY A 250 17.90 2.32 -4.62
C GLY A 250 17.45 0.93 -5.08
N TYR A 251 16.40 0.85 -5.90
CA TYR A 251 15.95 -0.39 -6.53
C TYR A 251 16.48 -0.50 -7.96
N GLY A 252 16.88 -1.72 -8.32
CA GLY A 252 17.17 -2.13 -9.69
C GLY A 252 16.40 -3.39 -10.06
N PHE A 253 16.46 -3.77 -11.33
CA PHE A 253 16.01 -5.09 -11.74
C PHE A 253 17.11 -6.10 -11.43
N GLU A 254 16.86 -6.99 -10.47
CA GLU A 254 17.84 -8.02 -10.07
C GLU A 254 17.80 -9.18 -11.06
N ALA A 255 18.96 -9.82 -11.28
CA ALA A 255 18.98 -11.10 -11.96
C ALA A 255 18.15 -12.11 -11.16
N ALA A 256 17.53 -13.07 -11.84
CA ALA A 256 16.96 -14.21 -11.14
C ALA A 256 18.12 -14.94 -10.45
N GLU A 257 18.03 -15.14 -9.14
CA GLU A 257 18.99 -16.01 -8.45
C GLU A 257 18.90 -17.40 -9.10
N ALA A 258 20.02 -17.87 -9.65
CA ALA A 258 20.13 -19.25 -10.11
C ALA A 258 19.98 -20.13 -8.87
N SER A 259 18.79 -20.71 -8.73
CA SER A 259 18.42 -21.66 -7.68
C SER A 259 19.15 -22.97 -7.90
#